data_AF-A0A2S0L8I2-F1
#
_entry.id   AF-A0A2S0L8I2-F1
#
_cell.length_a   1.000
_cell.length_b   1.000
_cell.length_c   1.000
_cell.angle_alpha   90.00
_cell.angle_beta   90.00
_cell.angle_gamma   90.00
#
_symmetry.space_group_name_H-M   'P 1'
#
loop_
_entity.id
_entity.type
_entity.pdbx_description
1 polymer ?
#
loop_
_entity_poly.entity_id
_entity_poly.type
_entity_poly.pdbx_seq_one_letter_code
_entity_poly.pdbx_strand_id
1 'polypeptide(L)'
;MKLFTLILLFFSTYLYAQNPDSLIQRSIQNELEAIKIFRQKDSIRIAMLLNEIQEMLHTEIPNKLQNKDSLATLEKKKEIESLREKMRGKPIVFEKDTLYYIYTSYGPYDADIRVKNTEDKLKKLYDDPFFIADSIKVKPSGDYLAVMYKGKSIAGISVVDALWENSTQTELANRYANVIKNTIIKYKEQNSLKSILIR
;
A
#
# COMPACT_ATOMS: atom_id res chain seq x y z
N MET A 1 27.87 -21.09 57.84
CA MET A 1 26.66 -20.32 57.48
C MET A 1 26.99 -18.93 56.90
N LYS A 2 27.76 -18.84 55.81
CA LYS A 2 28.01 -17.56 55.10
C LYS A 2 27.87 -17.65 53.57
N LEU A 3 27.62 -18.83 53.03
CA LEU A 3 27.46 -19.04 51.58
C LEU A 3 25.99 -19.05 51.13
N PHE A 4 25.04 -19.29 52.04
CA PHE A 4 23.61 -19.37 51.70
C PHE A 4 22.92 -17.99 51.63
N THR A 5 23.52 -16.97 52.26
CA THR A 5 22.99 -15.60 52.26
C THR A 5 23.28 -14.83 50.97
N LEU A 6 24.19 -15.33 50.12
CA LEU A 6 24.53 -14.64 48.86
C LEU A 6 23.58 -15.01 47.70
N ILE A 7 22.87 -16.15 47.79
CA ILE A 7 21.94 -16.61 46.74
C ILE A 7 20.56 -15.93 46.86
N LEU A 8 20.17 -15.53 48.08
CA LEU A 8 18.90 -14.81 48.30
C LEU A 8 18.93 -13.35 47.82
N LEU A 9 20.11 -12.76 47.62
CA LEU A 9 20.25 -11.37 47.17
C LEU A 9 20.22 -11.22 45.63
N PHE A 10 20.36 -12.32 44.89
CA PHE A 10 20.23 -12.32 43.43
C PHE A 10 18.81 -12.61 42.92
N PHE A 11 17.90 -13.09 43.79
CA PHE A 11 16.50 -13.33 43.39
C PHE A 11 15.59 -12.09 43.55
N SER A 12 15.96 -11.11 44.37
CA SER A 12 15.15 -9.91 44.58
C SER A 12 15.27 -8.87 43.46
N THR A 13 16.32 -8.93 42.62
CA THR A 13 16.52 -7.98 41.52
C THR A 13 15.77 -8.33 40.24
N TYR A 14 15.20 -9.54 40.12
CA TYR A 14 14.39 -9.92 38.94
C TYR A 14 12.92 -9.46 39.03
N LEU A 15 12.47 -8.98 40.19
CA LEU A 15 11.08 -8.51 40.38
C LEU A 15 10.93 -6.98 40.31
N TYR A 16 12.00 -6.24 40.04
CA TYR A 16 11.99 -4.78 39.87
C TYR A 16 12.58 -4.36 38.52
N ALA A 17 12.13 -4.98 37.43
CA ALA A 17 12.01 -4.28 36.16
C ALA A 17 10.60 -3.68 36.11
N GLN A 18 10.39 -2.60 36.87
CA GLN A 18 9.18 -1.81 36.78
C GLN A 18 9.05 -1.29 35.35
N ASN A 19 7.97 -1.66 34.66
CA ASN A 19 7.55 -1.06 33.39
C ASN A 19 7.49 0.46 33.55
N PRO A 20 8.43 1.24 32.96
CA PRO A 20 8.13 2.62 32.69
C PRO A 20 7.10 2.64 31.54
N ASP A 21 6.21 3.63 31.53
CA ASP A 21 5.59 4.11 30.28
C ASP A 21 4.27 3.50 29.78
N SER A 22 3.34 3.07 30.64
CA SER A 22 1.96 2.81 30.18
C SER A 22 1.25 4.08 29.65
N LEU A 23 1.52 5.24 30.28
CA LEU A 23 0.95 6.54 29.88
C LEU A 23 1.62 7.10 28.63
N ILE A 24 2.95 7.01 28.54
CA ILE A 24 3.73 7.44 27.36
C ILE A 24 3.42 6.55 26.16
N GLN A 25 3.28 5.23 26.35
CA GLN A 25 2.84 4.33 25.30
C GLN A 25 1.44 4.71 24.80
N ARG A 26 0.54 5.08 25.71
CA ARG A 26 -0.82 5.52 25.35
C ARG A 26 -0.83 6.86 24.61
N SER A 27 0.01 7.82 24.99
CA SER A 27 0.12 9.08 24.25
C SER A 27 0.68 8.87 22.85
N ILE A 28 1.69 8.01 22.71
CA ILE A 28 2.24 7.62 21.39
C ILE A 28 1.15 6.96 20.53
N GLN A 29 0.35 6.05 21.10
CA GLN A 29 -0.76 5.42 20.39
C GLN A 29 -1.80 6.45 19.92
N ASN A 30 -2.19 7.37 20.78
CA ASN A 30 -3.14 8.43 20.42
C ASN A 30 -2.60 9.33 19.30
N GLU A 31 -1.33 9.68 19.35
CA GLU A 31 -0.67 10.49 18.31
C GLU A 31 -0.57 9.73 16.98
N LEU A 32 -0.26 8.43 17.02
CA LEU A 32 -0.27 7.56 15.85
C LEU A 32 -1.67 7.45 15.23
N GLU A 33 -2.71 7.31 16.04
CA GLU A 33 -4.10 7.31 15.57
C GLU A 33 -4.47 8.64 14.94
N ALA A 34 -4.10 9.77 15.56
CA ALA A 34 -4.31 11.09 14.99
C ALA A 34 -3.60 11.26 13.63
N ILE A 35 -2.37 10.79 13.51
CA ILE A 35 -1.61 10.79 12.25
C ILE A 35 -2.29 9.92 11.19
N LYS A 36 -2.81 8.74 11.56
CA LYS A 36 -3.53 7.86 10.64
C LYS A 36 -4.80 8.52 10.11
N ILE A 37 -5.61 9.10 11.00
CA ILE A 37 -6.83 9.84 10.65
C ILE A 37 -6.49 11.01 9.73
N PHE A 38 -5.43 11.76 10.06
CA PHE A 38 -4.98 12.88 9.25
C PHE A 38 -4.58 12.46 7.82
N ARG A 39 -3.79 11.39 7.68
CA ARG A 39 -3.42 10.85 6.36
C ARG A 39 -4.63 10.35 5.58
N GLN A 40 -5.55 9.67 6.25
CA GLN A 40 -6.78 9.21 5.60
C GLN A 40 -7.60 10.39 5.08
N LYS A 41 -7.70 11.47 5.86
CA LYS A 41 -8.36 12.70 5.45
C LYS A 41 -7.70 13.33 4.21
N ASP A 42 -6.37 13.37 4.16
CA ASP A 42 -5.64 13.90 3.00
C ASP A 42 -5.80 13.02 1.76
N SER A 43 -5.77 11.68 1.90
CA SER A 43 -6.07 10.75 0.81
C SER A 43 -7.48 10.95 0.23
N ILE A 44 -8.47 11.19 1.09
CA ILE A 44 -9.84 11.49 0.68
C ILE A 44 -9.92 12.86 -0.01
N ARG A 45 -9.26 13.89 0.54
CA ARG A 45 -9.24 15.24 -0.04
C ARG A 45 -8.66 15.23 -1.44
N ILE A 46 -7.54 14.53 -1.66
CA ILE A 46 -6.97 14.37 -3.01
C ILE A 46 -7.97 13.66 -3.93
N ALA A 47 -8.62 12.60 -3.48
CA ALA A 47 -9.61 11.89 -4.28
C ALA A 47 -10.77 12.81 -4.71
N MET A 48 -11.27 13.63 -3.79
CA MET A 48 -12.32 14.62 -4.06
C MET A 48 -11.86 15.67 -5.07
N LEU A 49 -10.67 16.26 -4.88
CA LEU A 49 -10.11 17.25 -5.79
C LEU A 49 -9.89 16.68 -7.20
N LEU A 50 -9.44 15.43 -7.29
CA LEU A 50 -9.26 14.74 -8.56
C LEU A 50 -10.59 14.45 -9.26
N ASN A 51 -11.63 14.05 -8.50
CA ASN A 51 -12.97 13.90 -9.05
C ASN A 51 -13.53 15.23 -9.56
N GLU A 52 -13.34 16.31 -8.81
CA GLU A 52 -13.81 17.65 -9.21
C GLU A 52 -13.12 18.12 -10.49
N ILE A 53 -11.79 17.92 -10.61
CA ILE A 53 -11.05 18.18 -11.85
C ILE A 53 -11.62 17.36 -13.01
N GLN A 54 -11.91 16.08 -12.78
CA GLN A 54 -12.45 15.21 -13.81
C GLN A 54 -13.86 15.63 -14.26
N GLU A 55 -14.72 16.04 -13.33
CA GLU A 55 -16.06 16.56 -13.64
C GLU A 55 -15.98 17.87 -14.45
N MET A 56 -15.09 18.79 -14.07
CA MET A 56 -14.83 20.02 -14.82
C MET A 56 -14.37 19.71 -16.25
N LEU A 57 -13.45 18.76 -16.42
CA LEU A 57 -12.97 18.36 -17.75
C LEU A 57 -14.06 17.69 -18.60
N HIS A 58 -14.97 16.93 -18.00
CA HIS A 58 -16.07 16.27 -18.73
C HIS A 58 -17.22 17.22 -19.10
N THR A 59 -17.41 18.33 -18.37
CA THR A 59 -18.44 19.34 -18.68
C THR A 59 -18.01 20.29 -19.80
N GLU A 60 -16.74 20.31 -20.18
CA GLU A 60 -16.21 21.09 -21.31
C GLU A 60 -16.54 20.44 -22.67
N ILE A 61 -17.74 20.69 -23.19
CA ILE A 61 -18.01 20.72 -24.64
C ILE A 61 -17.19 21.91 -25.22
N PRO A 62 -16.59 21.82 -26.44
CA PRO A 62 -15.49 22.69 -26.86
C PRO A 62 -15.97 24.11 -27.19
N ASN A 63 -16.20 24.94 -26.17
CA ASN A 63 -16.52 26.35 -26.35
C ASN A 63 -15.87 27.21 -25.26
N LYS A 64 -14.60 27.54 -25.53
CA LYS A 64 -14.04 28.91 -25.48
C LYS A 64 -14.50 29.80 -24.29
N LEU A 65 -14.24 29.38 -23.06
CA LEU A 65 -14.19 30.26 -21.88
C LEU A 65 -12.91 30.02 -21.05
N GLN A 66 -11.75 30.09 -21.72
CA GLN A 66 -10.48 29.52 -21.22
C GLN A 66 -9.78 30.23 -20.05
N ASN A 67 -10.25 31.34 -19.49
CA ASN A 67 -9.39 32.17 -18.61
C ASN A 67 -9.67 32.09 -17.10
N LYS A 68 -10.88 31.75 -16.64
CA LYS A 68 -11.17 31.61 -15.20
C LYS A 68 -11.15 30.15 -14.73
N ASP A 69 -11.66 29.24 -15.57
CA ASP A 69 -11.72 27.80 -15.25
C ASP A 69 -10.33 27.14 -15.29
N SER A 70 -9.41 27.69 -16.10
CA SER A 70 -8.01 27.26 -16.11
C SER A 70 -7.28 27.59 -14.81
N LEU A 71 -7.55 28.73 -14.17
CA LEU A 71 -6.90 29.10 -12.91
C LEU A 71 -7.39 28.24 -11.75
N ALA A 72 -8.70 28.01 -11.63
CA ALA A 72 -9.26 27.14 -10.60
C ALA A 72 -8.75 25.69 -10.72
N THR A 73 -8.67 25.17 -11.96
CA THR A 73 -8.10 23.84 -12.23
C THR A 73 -6.60 23.79 -11.89
N LEU A 74 -5.84 24.83 -12.21
CA LEU A 74 -4.41 24.93 -11.87
C LEU A 74 -4.19 24.98 -10.35
N GLU A 75 -5.00 25.73 -9.61
CA GLU A 75 -4.94 25.79 -8.15
C GLU A 75 -5.22 24.43 -7.52
N LYS A 76 -6.26 23.71 -7.95
CA LYS A 76 -6.57 22.37 -7.47
C LYS A 76 -5.47 21.36 -7.81
N LYS A 77 -4.89 21.43 -9.02
CA LYS A 77 -3.72 20.61 -9.39
C LYS A 77 -2.53 20.89 -8.50
N LYS A 78 -2.25 22.15 -8.19
CA LYS A 78 -1.17 22.57 -7.28
C LYS A 78 -1.42 22.10 -5.84
N GLU A 79 -2.67 22.15 -5.39
CA GLU A 79 -3.07 21.63 -4.08
C GLU A 79 -2.86 20.11 -4.00
N ILE A 80 -3.29 19.36 -5.03
CA ILE A 80 -3.02 17.92 -5.13
C ILE A 80 -1.53 17.64 -5.09
N GLU A 81 -0.72 18.39 -5.83
CA GLU A 81 0.73 18.18 -5.85
C GLU A 81 1.36 18.43 -4.48
N SER A 82 0.98 19.51 -3.79
CA SER A 82 1.46 19.77 -2.42
C SER A 82 1.04 18.69 -1.43
N LEU A 83 -0.18 18.16 -1.56
CA LEU A 83 -0.67 17.06 -0.73
C LEU A 83 0.07 15.75 -1.08
N ARG A 84 0.39 15.51 -2.36
CA ARG A 84 1.21 14.37 -2.81
C ARG A 84 2.62 14.41 -2.23
N GLU A 85 3.29 15.56 -2.26
CA GLU A 85 4.64 15.73 -1.69
C GLU A 85 4.70 15.36 -0.20
N LYS A 86 3.61 15.59 0.54
CA LYS A 86 3.50 15.29 1.97
C LYS A 86 3.15 13.83 2.25
N MET A 87 2.59 13.12 1.28
CA MET A 87 2.10 11.76 1.46
C MET A 87 3.10 10.73 0.97
N ARG A 88 3.59 9.92 1.90
CA ARG A 88 4.46 8.79 1.60
C ARG A 88 3.61 7.56 1.30
N GLY A 89 3.55 7.17 0.03
CA GLY A 89 2.99 5.89 -0.37
C GLY A 89 3.66 4.73 0.38
N LYS A 90 2.91 3.66 0.63
CA LYS A 90 3.42 2.45 1.27
C LYS A 90 3.91 1.48 0.19
N PRO A 91 5.20 1.11 0.16
CA PRO A 91 5.72 0.24 -0.87
C PRO A 91 5.17 -1.18 -0.70
N ILE A 92 4.83 -1.83 -1.80
CA ILE A 92 4.72 -3.28 -1.87
C ILE A 92 6.08 -3.82 -2.30
N VAL A 93 6.68 -4.61 -1.43
CA VAL A 93 8.01 -5.18 -1.63
C VAL A 93 7.88 -6.69 -1.79
N PHE A 94 8.62 -7.24 -2.75
CA PHE A 94 8.79 -8.67 -2.86
C PHE A 94 10.27 -8.99 -3.02
N GLU A 95 10.79 -9.83 -2.11
CA GLU A 95 12.21 -10.14 -2.00
C GLU A 95 13.06 -8.87 -1.85
N LYS A 96 13.70 -8.41 -2.93
CA LYS A 96 14.56 -7.21 -2.95
C LYS A 96 14.00 -6.06 -3.78
N ASP A 97 12.85 -6.26 -4.43
CA ASP A 97 12.28 -5.27 -5.34
C ASP A 97 11.08 -4.58 -4.69
N THR A 98 11.00 -3.25 -4.83
CA THR A 98 9.76 -2.51 -4.64
C THR A 98 8.98 -2.54 -5.95
N LEU A 99 7.74 -3.03 -5.90
CA LEU A 99 6.91 -3.24 -7.10
C LEU A 99 6.11 -1.99 -7.45
N TYR A 100 5.42 -1.42 -6.47
CA TYR A 100 4.60 -0.20 -6.59
C TYR A 100 4.22 0.30 -5.19
N TYR A 101 3.48 1.41 -5.12
CA TYR A 101 3.07 2.05 -3.87
C TYR A 101 1.54 2.04 -3.72
N ILE A 102 1.08 1.97 -2.46
CA ILE A 102 -0.33 2.14 -2.08
C ILE A 102 -0.46 3.42 -1.25
N TYR A 103 -1.39 4.29 -1.64
CA TYR A 103 -1.58 5.61 -1.01
C TYR A 103 -2.87 5.69 -0.18
N THR A 104 -3.80 4.74 -0.34
CA THR A 104 -5.16 4.88 0.18
C THR A 104 -5.65 3.63 0.91
N SER A 105 -6.56 3.84 1.87
CA SER A 105 -7.37 2.79 2.45
C SER A 105 -8.50 2.38 1.50
N TYR A 106 -8.95 1.14 1.61
CA TYR A 106 -10.13 0.64 0.91
C TYR A 106 -11.03 -0.16 1.86
N GLY A 107 -12.25 0.31 2.09
CA GLY A 107 -13.18 -0.30 3.05
C GLY A 107 -12.53 -0.43 4.45
N PRO A 108 -12.55 -1.63 5.08
CA PRO A 108 -11.92 -1.85 6.38
C PRO A 108 -10.39 -1.99 6.32
N TYR A 109 -9.81 -2.00 5.13
CA TYR A 109 -8.37 -2.21 4.94
C TYR A 109 -7.67 -0.87 4.78
N ASP A 110 -6.88 -0.46 5.78
CA ASP A 110 -5.96 0.65 5.62
C ASP A 110 -4.82 0.32 4.64
N ALA A 111 -4.03 1.32 4.26
CA ALA A 111 -2.93 1.13 3.29
C ALA A 111 -1.92 0.07 3.77
N ASP A 112 -1.60 0.02 5.07
CA ASP A 112 -0.65 -0.93 5.64
C ASP A 112 -1.18 -2.37 5.57
N ILE A 113 -2.46 -2.59 5.88
CA ILE A 113 -3.09 -3.90 5.76
C ILE A 113 -3.18 -4.32 4.28
N ARG A 114 -3.48 -3.39 3.36
CA ARG A 114 -3.49 -3.68 1.92
C ARG A 114 -2.11 -4.12 1.41
N VAL A 115 -1.05 -3.44 1.83
CA VAL A 115 0.35 -3.82 1.51
C VAL A 115 0.62 -5.23 2.01
N LYS A 116 0.45 -5.47 3.30
CA LYS A 116 0.72 -6.78 3.92
C LYS A 116 -0.05 -7.91 3.25
N ASN A 117 -1.35 -7.72 3.02
CA ASN A 117 -2.19 -8.71 2.37
C ASN A 117 -1.72 -9.02 0.94
N THR A 118 -1.20 -8.02 0.22
CA THR A 118 -0.69 -8.22 -1.13
C THR A 118 0.64 -8.98 -1.09
N GLU A 119 1.58 -8.57 -0.24
CA GLU A 119 2.88 -9.23 -0.05
C GLU A 119 2.73 -10.70 0.37
N ASP A 120 1.84 -11.00 1.31
CA ASP A 120 1.53 -12.37 1.74
C ASP A 120 1.02 -13.23 0.57
N LYS A 121 0.24 -12.64 -0.35
CA LYS A 121 -0.26 -13.34 -1.52
C LYS A 121 0.80 -13.47 -2.61
N LEU A 122 1.71 -12.51 -2.76
CA LEU A 122 2.88 -12.64 -3.63
C LEU A 122 3.78 -13.80 -3.17
N LYS A 123 4.00 -13.94 -1.85
CA LYS A 123 4.72 -15.09 -1.27
C LYS A 123 4.04 -16.41 -1.64
N LYS A 124 2.72 -16.52 -1.42
CA LYS A 124 1.94 -17.72 -1.79
C LYS A 124 1.99 -18.02 -3.29
N LEU A 125 1.98 -16.99 -4.13
CA LEU A 125 2.05 -17.11 -5.58
C LEU A 125 3.45 -17.59 -6.02
N TYR A 126 4.49 -17.08 -5.40
CA TYR A 126 5.87 -17.51 -5.62
C TYR A 126 6.13 -18.93 -5.13
N ASP A 127 5.51 -19.34 -4.02
CA ASP A 127 5.67 -20.69 -3.47
C ASP A 127 4.83 -21.74 -4.22
N ASP A 128 3.91 -21.35 -5.12
CA ASP A 128 3.12 -22.28 -5.94
C ASP A 128 4.03 -23.01 -6.95
N PRO A 129 4.25 -24.34 -6.84
CA PRO A 129 5.07 -25.09 -7.77
C PRO A 129 4.43 -25.21 -9.16
N PHE A 130 3.11 -25.01 -9.26
CA PHE A 130 2.35 -25.06 -10.50
C PHE A 130 1.95 -23.67 -10.99
N PHE A 131 2.83 -22.69 -10.76
CA PHE A 131 2.63 -21.32 -11.20
C PHE A 131 2.51 -21.23 -12.72
N ILE A 132 1.44 -20.59 -13.20
CA ILE A 132 1.21 -20.33 -14.62
C ILE A 132 1.01 -18.82 -14.80
N ALA A 133 1.98 -18.15 -15.39
CA ALA A 133 2.01 -16.69 -15.51
C ALA A 133 0.75 -16.10 -16.16
N ASP A 134 0.23 -16.73 -17.22
CA ASP A 134 -0.95 -16.26 -17.96
C ASP A 134 -2.29 -16.50 -17.23
N SER A 135 -2.23 -17.13 -16.05
CA SER A 135 -3.38 -17.21 -15.14
C SER A 135 -3.57 -15.95 -14.30
N ILE A 136 -2.62 -15.00 -14.33
CA ILE A 136 -2.80 -13.67 -13.75
C ILE A 136 -3.66 -12.84 -14.69
N LYS A 137 -4.83 -12.40 -14.22
CA LYS A 137 -5.81 -11.66 -15.03
C LYS A 137 -6.45 -10.54 -14.22
N VAL A 138 -6.74 -9.43 -14.88
CA VAL A 138 -7.58 -8.37 -14.29
C VAL A 138 -9.05 -8.73 -14.48
N LYS A 139 -9.85 -8.63 -13.43
CA LYS A 139 -11.30 -8.85 -13.48
C LYS A 139 -12.06 -7.79 -12.67
N PRO A 140 -13.25 -7.38 -13.12
CA PRO A 140 -14.15 -6.58 -12.29
C PRO A 140 -14.53 -7.32 -11.00
N SER A 141 -14.61 -6.58 -9.90
CA SER A 141 -15.08 -7.08 -8.60
C SER A 141 -15.84 -5.97 -7.88
N GLY A 142 -17.14 -5.87 -8.16
CA GLY A 142 -17.95 -4.75 -7.66
C GLY A 142 -17.49 -3.42 -8.25
N ASP A 143 -17.08 -2.50 -7.38
CA ASP A 143 -16.61 -1.14 -7.67
C ASP A 143 -15.10 -1.03 -7.88
N TYR A 144 -14.36 -2.14 -7.81
CA TYR A 144 -12.93 -2.18 -8.06
C TYR A 144 -12.51 -3.21 -9.11
N LEU A 145 -11.30 -3.05 -9.65
CA LEU A 145 -10.66 -4.06 -10.48
C LEU A 145 -9.70 -4.90 -9.64
N ALA A 146 -9.82 -6.21 -9.74
CA ALA A 146 -8.98 -7.16 -9.03
C ALA A 146 -7.95 -7.79 -9.97
N VAL A 147 -6.68 -7.82 -9.55
CA VAL A 147 -5.67 -8.71 -10.12
C VAL A 147 -5.89 -10.09 -9.51
N MET A 148 -6.23 -11.07 -10.33
CA MET A 148 -6.66 -12.40 -9.91
C MET A 148 -5.66 -13.45 -10.39
N TYR A 149 -5.46 -14.51 -9.60
CA TYR A 149 -4.75 -15.73 -10.01
C TYR A 149 -5.55 -16.96 -9.57
N LYS A 150 -5.90 -17.82 -10.54
CA LYS A 150 -6.69 -19.07 -10.33
C LYS A 150 -7.89 -18.87 -9.39
N GLY A 151 -8.66 -17.79 -9.62
CA GLY A 151 -9.87 -17.46 -8.86
C GLY A 151 -9.63 -16.73 -7.52
N LYS A 152 -8.38 -16.50 -7.11
CA LYS A 152 -8.04 -15.78 -5.88
C LYS A 152 -7.56 -14.36 -6.21
N SER A 153 -8.07 -13.36 -5.48
CA SER A 153 -7.62 -11.97 -5.64
C SER A 153 -6.25 -11.76 -4.99
N ILE A 154 -5.31 -11.21 -5.76
CA ILE A 154 -3.98 -10.77 -5.32
C ILE A 154 -4.08 -9.35 -4.78
N ALA A 155 -4.50 -8.41 -5.63
CA ALA A 155 -4.62 -6.99 -5.31
C ALA A 155 -5.93 -6.42 -5.85
N GLY A 156 -6.50 -5.43 -5.14
CA GLY A 156 -7.66 -4.66 -5.57
C GLY A 156 -7.26 -3.21 -5.87
N ILE A 157 -7.74 -2.68 -6.99
CA ILE A 157 -7.44 -1.35 -7.52
C ILE A 157 -8.76 -0.60 -7.62
N SER A 158 -8.95 0.37 -6.73
CA SER A 158 -10.09 1.29 -6.74
C SER A 158 -9.88 2.42 -7.75
N VAL A 159 -10.96 3.16 -8.05
CA VAL A 159 -10.86 4.40 -8.85
C VAL A 159 -9.94 5.41 -8.17
N VAL A 160 -10.00 5.50 -6.84
CA VAL A 160 -9.15 6.40 -6.06
C VAL A 160 -7.67 6.06 -6.22
N ASP A 161 -7.29 4.78 -6.23
CA ASP A 161 -5.91 4.37 -6.49
C ASP A 161 -5.43 4.84 -7.86
N ALA A 162 -6.30 4.75 -8.87
CA ALA A 162 -5.99 5.17 -10.23
C ALA A 162 -5.80 6.68 -10.35
N LEU A 163 -6.68 7.45 -9.71
CA LEU A 163 -6.57 8.91 -9.61
C LEU A 163 -5.24 9.31 -8.96
N TRP A 164 -4.85 8.63 -7.88
CA TRP A 164 -3.57 8.84 -7.22
C TRP A 164 -2.36 8.71 -8.16
N GLU A 165 -2.42 7.75 -9.07
CA GLU A 165 -1.38 7.43 -10.06
C GLU A 165 -1.58 8.16 -11.40
N ASN A 166 -2.49 9.16 -11.48
CA ASN A 166 -2.87 9.86 -12.71
C ASN A 166 -3.19 8.89 -13.88
N SER A 167 -3.91 7.81 -13.59
CA SER A 167 -4.19 6.72 -14.53
C SER A 167 -5.68 6.37 -14.49
N THR A 168 -6.16 5.64 -15.49
CA THR A 168 -7.46 4.95 -15.37
C THR A 168 -7.33 3.69 -14.51
N GLN A 169 -8.44 3.26 -13.91
CA GLN A 169 -8.47 2.04 -13.10
C GLN A 169 -7.98 0.80 -13.88
N THR A 170 -8.37 0.70 -15.15
CA THR A 170 -7.97 -0.39 -16.05
C THR A 170 -6.48 -0.38 -16.35
N GLU A 171 -5.91 0.77 -16.69
CA GLU A 171 -4.46 0.89 -16.96
C GLU A 171 -3.64 0.56 -15.72
N LEU A 172 -4.02 1.09 -14.55
CA LEU A 172 -3.33 0.82 -13.30
C LEU A 172 -3.40 -0.67 -12.93
N ALA A 173 -4.58 -1.29 -13.03
CA ALA A 173 -4.76 -2.70 -12.73
C ALA A 173 -3.92 -3.59 -13.67
N ASN A 174 -3.87 -3.28 -14.98
CA ASN A 174 -3.04 -3.99 -15.94
C ASN A 174 -1.54 -3.80 -15.67
N ARG A 175 -1.12 -2.58 -15.32
CA ARG A 175 0.26 -2.30 -14.91
C ARG A 175 0.64 -3.14 -13.70
N TYR A 176 -0.19 -3.18 -12.67
CA TYR A 176 0.06 -4.01 -11.47
C TYR A 176 0.09 -5.50 -11.79
N ALA A 177 -0.83 -6.00 -12.62
CA ALA A 177 -0.82 -7.39 -13.08
C ALA A 177 0.49 -7.75 -13.78
N ASN A 178 0.99 -6.89 -14.66
CA ASN A 178 2.24 -7.09 -15.38
C ASN A 178 3.46 -7.06 -14.44
N VAL A 179 3.52 -6.09 -13.52
CA VAL A 179 4.59 -6.00 -12.53
C VAL A 179 4.64 -7.27 -11.66
N ILE A 180 3.48 -7.72 -11.17
CA ILE A 180 3.37 -8.94 -10.36
C ILE A 180 3.81 -10.16 -11.18
N LYS A 181 3.28 -10.32 -12.40
CA LYS A 181 3.64 -11.43 -13.29
C LYS A 181 5.16 -11.50 -13.51
N ASN A 182 5.77 -10.41 -13.93
CA ASN A 182 7.18 -10.36 -14.28
C ASN A 182 8.08 -10.57 -13.06
N THR A 183 7.69 -10.03 -11.89
CA THR A 183 8.42 -10.24 -10.63
C THR A 183 8.46 -11.70 -10.24
N ILE A 184 7.31 -12.39 -10.27
CA ILE A 184 7.24 -13.81 -9.87
C ILE A 184 8.03 -14.69 -10.84
N ILE A 185 7.95 -14.42 -12.15
CA ILE A 185 8.77 -15.11 -13.16
C ILE A 185 10.26 -14.92 -12.85
N LYS A 186 10.71 -13.68 -12.70
CA LYS A 186 12.10 -13.31 -12.41
C LYS A 186 12.65 -14.12 -11.22
N TYR A 187 11.96 -14.12 -10.08
CA TYR A 187 12.47 -14.80 -8.89
C TYR A 187 12.41 -16.33 -8.97
N LYS A 188 11.41 -16.90 -9.66
CA LYS A 188 11.36 -18.35 -9.90
C LYS A 188 12.50 -18.82 -10.80
N GLU A 189 12.78 -18.08 -11.88
CA GLU A 189 13.91 -18.37 -12.77
C GLU A 189 15.25 -18.28 -12.03
N GLN A 190 15.47 -17.21 -11.25
CA GLN A 190 16.69 -17.04 -10.47
C GLN A 190 16.92 -18.19 -9.48
N ASN A 191 15.88 -18.66 -8.80
CA ASN A 191 16.01 -19.74 -7.83
C ASN A 191 16.15 -21.13 -8.51
N SER A 192 15.59 -21.31 -9.71
CA SER A 192 15.87 -22.48 -10.55
C SER A 192 17.33 -22.53 -11.03
N LEU A 193 17.88 -21.40 -11.49
CA LEU A 193 19.28 -21.33 -11.91
C LEU A 193 20.25 -21.58 -10.75
N LYS A 194 19.97 -21.02 -9.57
CA LYS A 194 20.77 -21.27 -8.36
C LYS A 194 20.76 -22.75 -7.98
N SER A 195 19.62 -23.43 -8.06
CA SER A 195 19.54 -24.85 -7.68
C SER A 195 20.30 -25.76 -8.65
N ILE A 196 20.43 -25.36 -9.93
CA ILE A 196 21.29 -26.03 -10.91
C ILE A 196 22.77 -25.81 -10.61
N LEU A 197 23.19 -24.57 -10.29
CA LEU A 197 24.61 -24.21 -10.10
C LEU A 197 25.24 -24.76 -8.81
N ILE A 198 24.43 -25.09 -7.80
CA ILE A 198 24.90 -25.64 -6.52
C ILE A 198 25.01 -27.18 -6.57
N ARG A 199 24.55 -27.81 -7.66
CA ARG A 199 24.55 -29.26 -7.85
C ARG A 199 25.80 -29.74 -8.58
#